data_AF-A0A0A7KPD7-F1
#
_entry.id   AF-A0A0A7KPD7-F1
#
_cell.length_a   1.000
_cell.length_b   1.000
_cell.length_c   1.000
_cell.angle_alpha   90.00
_cell.angle_beta   90.00
_cell.angle_gamma   90.00
#
_symmetry.space_group_name_H-M   'P 1'
#
loop_
_entity.id
_entity.type
_entity.pdbx_description
1 polymer ?
#
loop_
_entity_poly.entity_id
_entity_poly.type
_entity_poly.pdbx_seq_one_letter_code
_entity_poly.pdbx_strand_id
1 'polypeptide(L)'
;MTACVPSVDPRTIVPDTDPSEGPAYAGPLVITRGGTYRGNWQSFDPEVAAVTIKTSEPVVIENSFLRGRGNLIRGNEVNLTVRNTTGYGLNPLTNGAYPGRFLAVVTALNLLVENNDMQGTSGIYINLFNGNPGAGQTIKILRNRVRNVDGRIVNQQGKFTGKRYSVQAVQFNRIARVPKVEIAWNEVVNEPGKSAVEDNISMYESSGTAASPIRIHDNYIYGAYSANPLKAKDYSGGGILLGDGRKDSMDIAGGYVEVFNNQVINTSNHGVGIAGGHHQRVYSNRLVSTGLLPGGVVDPNANVGLYVWNINGAGNNSRTFLNNVVEKNVIGWKRFDSAGKVYYHNLWIPSCQETQGNICKDNESWPVPVDDDVEREEFAYWQNKLRDARVVVGVRRAPGTANSP
;
A
#
# COMPACT_ATOMS: atom_id res chain seq x y z
N MET A 1 -15.37 55.83 -0.08
CA MET A 1 -15.95 54.80 -0.96
C MET A 1 -14.93 53.69 -1.08
N THR A 2 -15.05 52.68 -0.23
CA THR A 2 -14.08 51.59 -0.11
C THR A 2 -14.67 50.40 -0.86
N ALA A 3 -14.05 50.03 -1.98
CA ALA A 3 -14.49 48.91 -2.80
C ALA A 3 -14.19 47.58 -2.09
N CYS A 4 -15.23 46.77 -1.90
CA CYS A 4 -15.15 45.41 -1.39
C CYS A 4 -14.27 44.54 -2.31
N VAL A 5 -13.24 43.94 -1.73
CA VAL A 5 -12.54 42.80 -2.34
C VAL A 5 -13.47 41.58 -2.21
N PRO A 6 -13.73 40.80 -3.28
CA PRO A 6 -14.55 39.61 -3.15
C PRO A 6 -13.84 38.58 -2.28
N SER A 7 -14.51 38.18 -1.20
CA SER A 7 -14.19 37.02 -0.39
C SER A 7 -14.19 35.77 -1.26
N VAL A 8 -13.02 35.20 -1.54
CA VAL A 8 -12.91 33.87 -2.13
C VAL A 8 -13.39 32.86 -1.09
N ASP A 9 -14.46 32.15 -1.42
CA ASP A 9 -15.06 31.11 -0.60
C ASP A 9 -14.03 30.01 -0.27
N PRO A 10 -13.82 29.65 1.01
CA PRO A 10 -12.86 28.62 1.43
C PRO A 10 -13.16 27.21 0.91
N ARG A 11 -14.24 27.01 0.13
CA ARG A 11 -14.56 25.74 -0.55
C ARG A 11 -13.65 25.38 -1.73
N THR A 12 -12.67 26.20 -2.11
CA THR A 12 -11.91 26.06 -3.37
C THR A 12 -10.40 25.86 -3.23
N ILE A 13 -9.87 25.46 -2.07
CA ILE A 13 -8.48 24.96 -2.03
C ILE A 13 -8.47 23.54 -2.60
N VAL A 14 -8.55 23.47 -3.93
CA VAL A 14 -8.28 22.28 -4.72
C VAL A 14 -6.76 22.15 -4.84
N PRO A 15 -6.17 20.95 -4.72
CA PRO A 15 -4.73 20.77 -4.88
C PRO A 15 -4.24 21.35 -6.21
N ASP A 16 -2.96 21.76 -6.28
CA ASP A 16 -2.28 22.25 -7.50
C ASP A 16 -2.26 21.24 -8.68
N THR A 17 -2.91 20.08 -8.53
CA THR A 17 -3.13 19.05 -9.56
C THR A 17 -4.61 18.72 -9.73
N ASP A 18 -5.52 19.69 -9.57
CA ASP A 18 -6.93 19.50 -9.95
C ASP A 18 -7.00 19.13 -11.44
N PRO A 19 -7.53 17.96 -11.83
CA PRO A 19 -8.07 17.79 -13.17
C PRO A 19 -9.37 18.59 -13.23
N SER A 20 -9.25 19.92 -13.23
CA SER A 20 -10.34 20.85 -13.51
C SER A 20 -10.85 20.72 -14.95
N GLU A 21 -10.14 19.94 -15.78
CA GLU A 21 -10.60 19.36 -17.05
C GLU A 21 -11.08 17.89 -16.89
N GLY A 22 -11.81 17.61 -15.82
CA GLY A 22 -12.38 16.30 -15.51
C GLY A 22 -13.86 16.16 -15.94
N PRO A 23 -14.41 14.94 -15.93
CA PRO A 23 -15.80 14.71 -16.27
C PRO A 23 -16.74 15.24 -15.16
N ALA A 24 -17.98 15.59 -15.50
CA ALA A 24 -18.96 16.06 -14.52
C ALA A 24 -19.23 14.99 -13.44
N TYR A 25 -19.26 15.41 -12.16
CA TYR A 25 -19.47 14.54 -11.00
C TYR A 25 -20.87 14.68 -10.41
N ALA A 26 -21.51 13.54 -10.12
CA ALA A 26 -22.69 13.46 -9.26
C ALA A 26 -22.29 13.45 -7.78
N GLY A 27 -23.26 13.72 -6.90
CA GLY A 27 -23.08 13.58 -5.45
C GLY A 27 -22.89 12.12 -5.01
N PRO A 28 -22.76 11.88 -3.69
CA PRO A 28 -22.54 10.54 -3.16
C PRO A 28 -23.60 9.53 -3.60
N LEU A 29 -23.16 8.32 -3.96
CA LEU A 29 -24.03 7.20 -4.35
C LEU A 29 -24.18 6.20 -3.21
N VAL A 30 -25.40 5.71 -2.98
CA VAL A 30 -25.68 4.56 -2.11
C VAL A 30 -26.19 3.39 -2.95
N ILE A 31 -25.43 2.31 -3.00
CA ILE A 31 -25.75 1.08 -3.72
C ILE A 31 -26.47 0.11 -2.77
N THR A 32 -27.73 -0.19 -3.05
CA THR A 32 -28.58 -1.09 -2.22
C THR A 32 -28.94 -2.40 -2.89
N ARG A 33 -28.54 -2.59 -4.16
CA ARG A 33 -28.79 -3.81 -4.94
C ARG A 33 -27.56 -4.17 -5.77
N GLY A 34 -27.41 -5.46 -6.07
CA GLY A 34 -26.37 -5.95 -6.95
C GLY A 34 -26.51 -5.38 -8.36
N GLY A 35 -25.42 -5.39 -9.12
CA GLY A 35 -25.39 -4.86 -10.47
C GLY A 35 -24.06 -4.20 -10.83
N THR A 36 -24.01 -3.66 -12.04
CA THR A 36 -22.86 -2.91 -12.54
C THR A 36 -23.15 -1.42 -12.54
N TYR A 37 -22.26 -0.65 -11.93
CA TYR A 37 -22.36 0.79 -11.75
C TYR A 37 -21.20 1.47 -12.49
N ARG A 38 -21.53 2.49 -13.27
CA ARG A 38 -20.57 3.36 -13.97
C ARG A 38 -20.97 4.81 -13.76
N GLY A 39 -20.02 5.66 -13.44
CA GLY A 39 -20.31 7.06 -13.23
C GLY A 39 -19.16 7.79 -12.53
N ASN A 40 -19.41 9.08 -12.29
CA ASN A 40 -18.46 9.93 -11.59
C ASN A 40 -19.13 10.41 -10.31
N TRP A 41 -18.58 10.09 -9.15
CA TRP A 41 -19.18 10.43 -7.86
C TRP A 41 -18.19 11.18 -6.99
N GLN A 42 -18.69 12.19 -6.29
CA GLN A 42 -17.88 13.00 -5.39
C GLN A 42 -18.52 13.20 -4.02
N SER A 43 -17.67 13.36 -3.01
CA SER A 43 -18.09 13.80 -1.67
C SER A 43 -17.17 14.90 -1.13
N PHE A 44 -17.75 16.04 -0.74
CA PHE A 44 -17.04 17.11 -0.04
C PHE A 44 -17.20 17.05 1.48
N ASP A 45 -17.96 16.08 1.98
CA ASP A 45 -18.09 15.80 3.40
C ASP A 45 -17.07 14.68 3.76
N PRO A 46 -16.10 14.93 4.65
CA PRO A 46 -15.11 13.93 5.03
C PRO A 46 -15.71 12.70 5.73
N GLU A 47 -16.93 12.80 6.28
CA GLU A 47 -17.62 11.69 6.94
C GLU A 47 -18.46 10.84 5.97
N VAL A 48 -18.71 11.34 4.75
CA VAL A 48 -19.54 10.67 3.74
C VAL A 48 -18.66 10.15 2.61
N ALA A 49 -18.77 8.85 2.32
CA ALA A 49 -18.05 8.26 1.21
C ALA A 49 -18.66 8.65 -0.14
N ALA A 50 -17.84 8.77 -1.20
CA ALA A 50 -18.36 9.04 -2.55
C ALA A 50 -19.27 7.91 -3.05
N VAL A 51 -18.99 6.66 -2.68
CA VAL A 51 -19.85 5.49 -2.92
C VAL A 51 -19.97 4.66 -1.64
N THR A 52 -21.19 4.39 -1.20
CA THR A 52 -21.49 3.49 -0.07
C THR A 52 -22.20 2.23 -0.56
N ILE A 53 -21.65 1.06 -0.25
CA ILE A 53 -22.27 -0.23 -0.55
C ILE A 53 -23.08 -0.71 0.66
N LYS A 54 -24.38 -0.92 0.47
CA LYS A 54 -25.36 -1.42 1.46
C LYS A 54 -26.08 -2.67 0.94
N THR A 55 -25.33 -3.59 0.35
CA THR A 55 -25.84 -4.89 -0.11
C THR A 55 -24.70 -5.91 -0.14
N SER A 56 -25.05 -7.18 0.03
CA SER A 56 -24.15 -8.32 -0.13
C SER A 56 -24.30 -9.01 -1.49
N GLU A 57 -25.27 -8.56 -2.31
CA GLU A 57 -25.36 -8.96 -3.70
C GLU A 57 -24.10 -8.54 -4.47
N PRO A 58 -23.70 -9.25 -5.55
CA PRO A 58 -22.54 -8.88 -6.35
C PRO A 58 -22.66 -7.46 -6.93
N VAL A 59 -21.68 -6.62 -6.63
CA VAL A 59 -21.55 -5.25 -7.16
C VAL A 59 -20.29 -5.13 -8.00
N VAL A 60 -20.41 -4.49 -9.16
CA VAL A 60 -19.27 -4.09 -10.00
C VAL A 60 -19.28 -2.57 -10.11
N ILE A 61 -18.20 -1.91 -9.72
CA ILE A 61 -17.93 -0.51 -10.07
C ILE A 61 -16.85 -0.53 -11.15
N GLU A 62 -17.14 0.06 -12.30
CA GLU A 62 -16.16 0.10 -13.38
C GLU A 62 -16.20 1.36 -14.22
N ASN A 63 -15.08 1.67 -14.90
CA ASN A 63 -14.96 2.79 -15.83
C ASN A 63 -15.48 4.10 -15.21
N SER A 64 -15.07 4.35 -13.97
CA SER A 64 -15.64 5.39 -13.11
C SER A 64 -14.57 6.36 -12.61
N PHE A 65 -15.00 7.55 -12.18
CA PHE A 65 -14.14 8.55 -11.54
C PHE A 65 -14.67 8.90 -10.15
N LEU A 66 -13.86 8.73 -9.12
CA LEU A 66 -14.21 9.01 -7.73
C LEU A 66 -13.34 10.12 -7.19
N ARG A 67 -13.91 11.04 -6.42
CA ARG A 67 -13.12 11.94 -5.60
C ARG A 67 -13.80 12.26 -4.28
N GLY A 68 -13.03 12.49 -3.23
CA GLY A 68 -13.67 12.82 -1.97
C GLY A 68 -12.72 13.22 -0.86
N ARG A 69 -13.25 13.98 0.10
CA ARG A 69 -12.54 14.36 1.32
C ARG A 69 -12.41 13.19 2.30
N GLY A 70 -13.41 12.31 2.30
CA GLY A 70 -13.45 11.06 3.05
C GLY A 70 -13.11 9.84 2.17
N ASN A 71 -13.53 8.66 2.61
CA ASN A 71 -13.32 7.43 1.83
C ASN A 71 -14.02 7.51 0.46
N LEU A 72 -13.41 6.96 -0.60
CA LEU A 72 -14.05 6.98 -1.91
C LEU A 72 -15.10 5.88 -2.02
N ILE A 73 -14.77 4.66 -1.60
CA ILE A 73 -15.71 3.54 -1.54
C ILE A 73 -15.71 2.98 -0.11
N ARG A 74 -16.90 2.81 0.48
CA ARG A 74 -17.08 2.19 1.79
C ARG A 74 -18.14 1.10 1.77
N GLY A 75 -17.93 0.01 2.50
CA GLY A 75 -18.95 -1.03 2.66
C GLY A 75 -18.69 -2.02 3.80
N ASN A 76 -19.73 -2.79 4.13
CA ASN A 76 -19.70 -3.92 5.06
C ASN A 76 -20.36 -5.12 4.39
N GLU A 77 -19.81 -6.32 4.60
CA GLU A 77 -20.26 -7.59 3.98
C GLU A 77 -20.42 -7.51 2.46
N VAL A 78 -19.37 -7.03 1.78
CA VAL A 78 -19.43 -6.71 0.34
C VAL A 78 -18.94 -7.86 -0.55
N ASN A 79 -19.66 -8.11 -1.65
CA ASN A 79 -19.17 -8.87 -2.80
C ASN A 79 -18.92 -7.87 -3.94
N LEU A 80 -17.67 -7.45 -4.09
CA LEU A 80 -17.33 -6.24 -4.86
C LEU A 80 -16.21 -6.50 -5.88
N THR A 81 -16.44 -6.02 -7.11
CA THR A 81 -15.38 -5.79 -8.09
C THR A 81 -15.25 -4.29 -8.34
N VAL A 82 -14.04 -3.75 -8.24
CA VAL A 82 -13.70 -2.37 -8.65
C VAL A 82 -12.63 -2.44 -9.72
N ARG A 83 -12.94 -1.98 -10.94
CA ARG A 83 -11.99 -2.05 -12.05
C ARG A 83 -12.00 -0.86 -12.97
N ASN A 84 -10.86 -0.56 -13.60
CA ASN A 84 -10.73 0.56 -14.55
C ASN A 84 -11.30 1.87 -13.99
N THR A 85 -11.10 2.10 -12.69
CA THR A 85 -11.65 3.25 -11.97
C THR A 85 -10.52 4.14 -11.49
N THR A 86 -10.71 5.45 -11.58
CA THR A 86 -9.76 6.43 -11.06
C THR A 86 -10.29 7.04 -9.76
N GLY A 87 -9.46 7.12 -8.72
CA GLY A 87 -9.81 7.70 -7.44
C GLY A 87 -8.85 8.79 -6.98
N TYR A 88 -9.38 9.95 -6.60
CA TYR A 88 -8.62 11.10 -6.10
C TYR A 88 -9.01 11.44 -4.65
N GLY A 89 -8.04 11.38 -3.74
CA GLY A 89 -8.20 11.91 -2.38
C GLY A 89 -8.18 13.44 -2.41
N LEU A 90 -9.18 14.07 -1.81
CA LEU A 90 -9.23 15.52 -1.63
C LEU A 90 -8.75 15.89 -0.23
N ASN A 91 -8.27 17.12 -0.09
CA ASN A 91 -7.95 17.69 1.22
C ASN A 91 -9.21 17.71 2.11
N PRO A 92 -9.17 17.12 3.32
CA PRO A 92 -10.34 17.05 4.20
C PRO A 92 -10.87 18.40 4.69
N LEU A 93 -10.05 19.47 4.68
CA LEU A 93 -10.38 20.79 5.23
C LEU A 93 -11.00 20.74 6.65
N THR A 94 -10.59 19.73 7.44
CA THR A 94 -11.16 19.42 8.75
C THR A 94 -10.01 19.22 9.73
N ASN A 95 -10.07 19.88 10.87
CA ASN A 95 -8.99 19.83 11.85
C ASN A 95 -8.77 18.41 12.37
N GLY A 96 -7.54 17.90 12.28
CA GLY A 96 -7.20 16.55 12.74
C GLY A 96 -7.51 15.44 11.74
N ALA A 97 -8.09 15.76 10.57
CA ALA A 97 -8.41 14.78 9.54
C ALA A 97 -7.23 14.56 8.56
N TYR A 98 -7.32 13.50 7.78
CA TYR A 98 -6.40 13.11 6.70
C TYR A 98 -7.23 12.56 5.51
N PRO A 99 -6.71 12.53 4.28
CA PRO A 99 -7.45 12.05 3.11
C PRO A 99 -8.00 10.63 3.31
N GLY A 100 -9.22 10.35 2.86
CA GLY A 100 -9.81 9.03 3.03
C GLY A 100 -9.21 7.93 2.14
N ARG A 101 -9.55 6.67 2.44
CA ARG A 101 -9.15 5.47 1.68
C ARG A 101 -9.77 5.48 0.28
N PHE A 102 -9.09 4.92 -0.72
CA PHE A 102 -9.74 4.54 -1.99
C PHE A 102 -10.87 3.54 -1.74
N LEU A 103 -10.59 2.53 -0.90
CA LEU A 103 -11.56 1.51 -0.52
C LEU A 103 -11.41 1.18 0.97
N ALA A 104 -12.50 1.27 1.71
CA ALA A 104 -12.59 0.87 3.12
C ALA A 104 -13.70 -0.18 3.31
N VAL A 105 -13.30 -1.44 3.52
CA VAL A 105 -14.20 -2.58 3.71
C VAL A 105 -14.08 -3.12 5.12
N VAL A 106 -15.20 -3.14 5.85
CA VAL A 106 -15.26 -3.74 7.19
C VAL A 106 -15.22 -5.27 7.10
N THR A 107 -16.03 -5.86 6.22
CA THR A 107 -16.05 -7.31 5.98
C THR A 107 -16.19 -7.56 4.48
N ALA A 108 -15.26 -8.31 3.89
CA ALA A 108 -15.34 -8.75 2.50
C ALA A 108 -15.96 -10.14 2.41
N LEU A 109 -16.89 -10.34 1.48
CA LEU A 109 -17.37 -11.67 1.05
C LEU A 109 -16.56 -12.14 -0.16
N ASN A 110 -16.34 -11.26 -1.12
CA ASN A 110 -15.47 -11.49 -2.28
C ASN A 110 -15.00 -10.12 -2.77
N LEU A 111 -13.72 -9.98 -3.11
CA LEU A 111 -13.16 -8.69 -3.48
C LEU A 111 -12.17 -8.82 -4.64
N LEU A 112 -12.40 -8.06 -5.70
CA LEU A 112 -11.46 -7.84 -6.79
C LEU A 112 -11.27 -6.34 -6.99
N VAL A 113 -10.06 -5.84 -6.75
CA VAL A 113 -9.68 -4.45 -7.02
C VAL A 113 -8.58 -4.49 -8.08
N GLU A 114 -8.92 -4.25 -9.33
CA GLU A 114 -7.98 -4.40 -10.43
C GLU A 114 -7.91 -3.22 -11.39
N ASN A 115 -6.72 -2.94 -11.93
CA ASN A 115 -6.58 -1.96 -13.01
C ASN A 115 -7.17 -0.57 -12.66
N ASN A 116 -6.92 -0.09 -11.43
CA ASN A 116 -7.37 1.23 -10.98
C ASN A 116 -6.20 2.20 -10.83
N ASP A 117 -6.49 3.50 -10.94
CA ASP A 117 -5.55 4.59 -10.66
C ASP A 117 -5.97 5.27 -9.36
N MET A 118 -5.06 5.43 -8.40
CA MET A 118 -5.32 6.00 -7.07
C MET A 118 -4.30 7.10 -6.78
N GLN A 119 -4.76 8.30 -6.48
CA GLN A 119 -3.90 9.46 -6.21
C GLN A 119 -4.31 10.14 -4.91
N GLY A 120 -3.37 10.31 -3.99
CA GLY A 120 -3.58 11.11 -2.77
C GLY A 120 -4.60 10.53 -1.77
N THR A 121 -4.97 9.26 -1.93
CA THR A 121 -5.86 8.55 -1.00
C THR A 121 -5.07 7.90 0.12
N SER A 122 -5.72 7.46 1.19
CA SER A 122 -5.12 6.59 2.21
C SER A 122 -5.01 5.11 1.79
N GLY A 123 -5.20 4.77 0.52
CA GLY A 123 -5.06 3.41 -0.02
C GLY A 123 -6.27 2.50 0.25
N ILE A 124 -6.04 1.20 0.38
CA ILE A 124 -7.07 0.15 0.47
C ILE A 124 -7.00 -0.49 1.86
N TYR A 125 -8.13 -0.59 2.54
CA TYR A 125 -8.26 -1.24 3.85
C TYR A 125 -9.35 -2.31 3.83
N ILE A 126 -9.00 -3.52 4.26
CA ILE A 126 -9.94 -4.62 4.49
C ILE A 126 -9.68 -5.15 5.91
N ASN A 127 -10.73 -5.14 6.74
CA ASN A 127 -10.67 -5.69 8.08
C ASN A 127 -10.92 -7.21 8.03
N LEU A 128 -12.16 -7.65 7.92
CA LEU A 128 -12.50 -9.07 8.00
C LEU A 128 -12.81 -9.69 6.63
N PHE A 129 -12.77 -11.02 6.57
CA PHE A 129 -13.30 -11.82 5.47
C PHE A 129 -14.32 -12.82 6.00
N ASN A 130 -15.49 -12.88 5.36
CA ASN A 130 -16.58 -13.80 5.69
C ASN A 130 -17.20 -14.43 4.42
N GLY A 131 -16.40 -14.52 3.34
CA GLY A 131 -16.82 -15.21 2.13
C GLY A 131 -16.84 -16.73 2.29
N ASN A 132 -17.29 -17.41 1.25
CA ASN A 132 -17.26 -18.85 1.06
C ASN A 132 -16.12 -19.22 0.07
N PRO A 133 -14.94 -19.64 0.58
CA PRO A 133 -13.85 -20.08 -0.28
C PRO A 133 -14.16 -21.30 -1.14
N GLY A 134 -15.07 -22.17 -0.69
CA GLY A 134 -15.55 -23.32 -1.46
C GLY A 134 -16.31 -22.90 -2.73
N ALA A 135 -16.93 -21.72 -2.72
CA ALA A 135 -17.53 -21.08 -3.90
C ALA A 135 -16.52 -20.24 -4.72
N GLY A 136 -15.23 -20.29 -4.38
CA GLY A 136 -14.18 -19.54 -5.06
C GLY A 136 -14.06 -18.08 -4.63
N GLN A 137 -14.78 -17.65 -3.59
CA GLN A 137 -14.69 -16.28 -3.08
C GLN A 137 -13.36 -16.02 -2.38
N THR A 138 -12.73 -14.88 -2.66
CA THR A 138 -11.40 -14.52 -2.16
C THR A 138 -11.16 -13.00 -2.24
N ILE A 139 -9.92 -12.56 -2.02
CA ILE A 139 -9.49 -11.16 -2.14
C ILE A 139 -8.34 -11.06 -3.15
N LYS A 140 -8.48 -10.19 -4.14
CA LYS A 140 -7.45 -9.92 -5.16
C LYS A 140 -7.25 -8.43 -5.38
N ILE A 141 -6.01 -7.95 -5.25
CA ILE A 141 -5.61 -6.56 -5.48
C ILE A 141 -4.54 -6.56 -6.58
N LEU A 142 -4.96 -6.28 -7.82
CA LEU A 142 -4.15 -6.60 -9.00
C LEU A 142 -3.93 -5.39 -9.90
N ARG A 143 -2.69 -5.16 -10.35
CA ARG A 143 -2.42 -4.23 -11.47
C ARG A 143 -2.93 -2.80 -11.23
N ASN A 144 -2.97 -2.33 -9.99
CA ASN A 144 -3.35 -0.96 -9.68
C ASN A 144 -2.14 -0.03 -9.75
N ARG A 145 -2.34 1.21 -10.17
CA ARG A 145 -1.36 2.28 -10.05
C ARG A 145 -1.75 3.17 -8.87
N VAL A 146 -0.88 3.26 -7.89
CA VAL A 146 -1.07 4.02 -6.66
C VAL A 146 0.00 5.10 -6.57
N ARG A 147 -0.43 6.31 -6.25
CA ARG A 147 0.41 7.49 -6.13
C ARG A 147 0.11 8.24 -4.84
N ASN A 148 1.16 8.48 -4.07
CA ASN A 148 1.16 9.32 -2.88
C ASN A 148 0.07 8.93 -1.87
N VAL A 149 0.26 7.78 -1.22
CA VAL A 149 -0.63 7.31 -0.16
C VAL A 149 -0.49 8.23 1.06
N ASP A 150 -1.57 8.91 1.43
CA ASP A 150 -1.46 10.10 2.27
C ASP A 150 -2.21 10.01 3.59
N GLY A 151 -1.46 9.81 4.68
CA GLY A 151 -1.97 9.88 6.05
C GLY A 151 -1.69 11.22 6.74
N ARG A 152 -1.19 12.25 6.04
CA ARG A 152 -0.84 13.53 6.68
C ARG A 152 -2.08 14.22 7.26
N ILE A 153 -1.96 14.66 8.50
CA ILE A 153 -3.04 15.33 9.21
C ILE A 153 -3.05 16.82 8.85
N VAL A 154 -4.23 17.34 8.51
CA VAL A 154 -4.46 18.75 8.17
C VAL A 154 -5.17 19.51 9.29
N ASN A 155 -5.06 20.83 9.28
CA ASN A 155 -5.90 21.72 10.06
C ASN A 155 -7.19 22.10 9.29
N GLN A 156 -8.05 22.91 9.89
CA GLN A 156 -9.30 23.41 9.28
C GLN A 156 -9.10 24.23 7.99
N GLN A 157 -7.91 24.77 7.72
CA GLN A 157 -7.57 25.44 6.45
C GLN A 157 -6.95 24.47 5.42
N GLY A 158 -6.89 23.17 5.73
CA GLY A 158 -6.27 22.15 4.88
C GLY A 158 -4.74 22.14 4.92
N LYS A 159 -4.09 22.91 5.80
CA LYS A 159 -2.62 22.92 5.89
C LYS A 159 -2.12 21.73 6.70
N PHE A 160 -1.05 21.10 6.24
CA PHE A 160 -0.41 19.99 6.96
C PHE A 160 0.11 20.45 8.32
N THR A 161 -0.17 19.64 9.34
CA THR A 161 0.23 19.90 10.73
C THR A 161 1.60 19.32 11.09
N GLY A 162 2.21 18.57 10.16
CA GLY A 162 3.42 17.77 10.41
C GLY A 162 3.16 16.44 11.11
N LYS A 163 1.93 16.17 11.55
CA LYS A 163 1.49 14.87 12.09
C LYS A 163 0.93 13.98 10.99
N ARG A 164 0.80 12.68 11.28
CA ARG A 164 0.20 11.70 10.39
C ARG A 164 -0.62 10.66 11.15
N TYR A 165 -1.56 10.05 10.44
CA TYR A 165 -2.18 8.78 10.79
C TYR A 165 -1.53 7.64 10.01
N SER A 166 -1.42 6.46 10.60
CA SER A 166 -0.83 5.29 9.92
C SER A 166 -1.81 4.74 8.88
N VAL A 167 -1.40 4.81 7.62
CA VAL A 167 -2.18 4.36 6.45
C VAL A 167 -1.31 3.49 5.56
N GLN A 168 -1.92 2.76 4.63
CA GLN A 168 -1.22 1.78 3.80
C GLN A 168 -1.79 1.80 2.39
N ALA A 169 -0.96 1.50 1.40
CA ALA A 169 -1.48 1.31 0.04
C ALA A 169 -2.44 0.11 0.01
N VAL A 170 -2.08 -0.97 0.70
CA VAL A 170 -2.94 -2.12 0.98
C VAL A 170 -2.75 -2.58 2.43
N GLN A 171 -3.83 -2.63 3.19
CA GLN A 171 -3.85 -3.22 4.53
C GLN A 171 -4.91 -4.31 4.62
N PHE A 172 -4.47 -5.49 5.07
CA PHE A 172 -5.34 -6.51 5.62
C PHE A 172 -5.25 -6.46 7.15
N ASN A 173 -6.38 -6.52 7.84
CA ASN A 173 -6.45 -6.47 9.30
C ASN A 173 -7.34 -7.60 9.82
N ARG A 174 -6.73 -8.75 10.12
CA ARG A 174 -7.43 -9.99 10.56
C ARG A 174 -8.15 -10.72 9.44
N ILE A 175 -7.56 -10.75 8.24
CA ILE A 175 -7.98 -11.67 7.19
C ILE A 175 -7.41 -13.04 7.52
N ALA A 176 -8.24 -13.97 7.99
CA ALA A 176 -7.78 -15.25 8.51
C ALA A 176 -8.15 -16.42 7.59
N ARG A 177 -7.14 -17.24 7.25
CA ARG A 177 -7.29 -18.55 6.58
C ARG A 177 -8.01 -18.49 5.23
N VAL A 178 -7.77 -17.42 4.48
CA VAL A 178 -8.43 -17.23 3.17
C VAL A 178 -7.52 -17.77 2.07
N PRO A 179 -7.95 -18.77 1.28
CA PRO A 179 -7.17 -19.26 0.17
C PRO A 179 -7.28 -18.33 -1.04
N LYS A 180 -6.34 -18.48 -1.98
CA LYS A 180 -6.28 -17.80 -3.30
C LYS A 180 -6.18 -16.28 -3.24
N VAL A 181 -5.79 -15.73 -2.09
CA VAL A 181 -5.56 -14.30 -1.92
C VAL A 181 -4.30 -13.88 -2.66
N GLU A 182 -4.38 -12.75 -3.37
CA GLU A 182 -3.31 -12.29 -4.27
C GLU A 182 -3.21 -10.76 -4.30
N ILE A 183 -2.00 -10.25 -4.05
CA ILE A 183 -1.64 -8.84 -4.22
C ILE A 183 -0.49 -8.79 -5.22
N ALA A 184 -0.78 -8.45 -6.47
CA ALA A 184 0.22 -8.61 -7.54
C ALA A 184 0.20 -7.53 -8.61
N TRP A 185 1.39 -7.28 -9.18
CA TRP A 185 1.58 -6.37 -10.30
C TRP A 185 1.13 -4.93 -10.04
N ASN A 186 1.04 -4.51 -8.78
CA ASN A 186 0.70 -3.13 -8.44
C ASN A 186 1.94 -2.24 -8.52
N GLU A 187 1.74 -1.01 -8.96
CA GLU A 187 2.76 0.05 -8.94
C GLU A 187 2.41 1.04 -7.84
N VAL A 188 3.21 1.12 -6.79
CA VAL A 188 3.01 2.06 -5.68
C VAL A 188 4.18 3.02 -5.63
N VAL A 189 3.92 4.32 -5.82
CA VAL A 189 4.96 5.35 -5.77
C VAL A 189 4.52 6.43 -4.79
N ASN A 190 5.35 6.69 -3.79
CA ASN A 190 5.17 7.76 -2.82
C ASN A 190 6.33 8.74 -2.92
N GLU A 191 6.03 10.01 -3.05
CA GLU A 191 7.03 11.08 -3.11
C GLU A 191 7.19 11.74 -1.72
N PRO A 192 8.43 12.04 -1.28
CA PRO A 192 8.64 12.70 0.00
C PRO A 192 7.93 14.06 0.03
N GLY A 193 7.26 14.36 1.14
CA GLY A 193 6.52 15.62 1.29
C GLY A 193 5.22 15.69 0.49
N LYS A 194 4.81 14.65 -0.24
CA LYS A 194 3.48 14.52 -0.89
C LYS A 194 2.63 13.37 -0.34
N SER A 195 3.19 12.55 0.56
CA SER A 195 2.57 11.38 1.15
C SER A 195 3.01 11.20 2.60
N ALA A 196 2.34 10.32 3.35
CA ALA A 196 2.82 9.83 4.63
C ALA A 196 2.23 8.43 4.89
N VAL A 197 2.58 7.49 4.02
CA VAL A 197 2.27 6.07 4.20
C VAL A 197 2.94 5.56 5.48
N GLU A 198 2.39 4.53 6.11
CA GLU A 198 3.12 3.67 7.05
C GLU A 198 3.83 2.61 6.23
N ASP A 199 3.17 1.48 5.98
CA ASP A 199 3.67 0.43 5.10
C ASP A 199 2.91 0.46 3.78
N ASN A 200 3.59 0.19 2.67
CA ASN A 200 2.89 0.08 1.40
C ASN A 200 1.94 -1.13 1.41
N ILE A 201 2.40 -2.29 1.91
CA ILE A 201 1.58 -3.48 2.07
C ILE A 201 1.75 -4.01 3.51
N SER A 202 0.64 -4.13 4.26
CA SER A 202 0.64 -4.65 5.64
C SER A 202 -0.33 -5.81 5.80
N MET A 203 0.18 -6.93 6.33
CA MET A 203 -0.58 -8.16 6.62
C MET A 203 -0.90 -8.30 8.12
N TYR A 204 -1.37 -7.21 8.74
CA TYR A 204 -1.68 -7.17 10.16
C TYR A 204 -2.63 -8.29 10.59
N GLU A 205 -2.14 -9.16 11.47
CA GLU A 205 -2.86 -10.34 11.99
C GLU A 205 -3.53 -11.20 10.89
N SER A 206 -2.96 -11.22 9.68
CA SER A 206 -3.59 -11.82 8.50
C SER A 206 -2.85 -13.08 8.05
N SER A 207 -3.61 -14.03 7.48
CA SER A 207 -3.13 -15.37 7.17
C SER A 207 -3.82 -16.01 5.97
N GLY A 208 -3.03 -16.68 5.13
CA GLY A 208 -3.53 -17.61 4.12
C GLY A 208 -3.79 -18.99 4.73
N THR A 209 -3.75 -20.03 3.90
CA THR A 209 -3.74 -21.42 4.38
C THR A 209 -2.43 -22.10 4.01
N ALA A 210 -2.07 -23.20 4.68
CA ALA A 210 -0.88 -23.98 4.31
C ALA A 210 -0.88 -24.42 2.84
N ALA A 211 -2.04 -24.78 2.30
CA ALA A 211 -2.20 -25.19 0.90
C ALA A 211 -2.37 -24.01 -0.08
N SER A 212 -2.67 -22.81 0.43
CA SER A 212 -2.83 -21.61 -0.39
C SER A 212 -2.45 -20.38 0.43
N PRO A 213 -1.14 -20.10 0.55
CA PRO A 213 -0.65 -18.88 1.16
C PRO A 213 -1.21 -17.62 0.48
N ILE A 214 -1.26 -16.51 1.22
CA ILE A 214 -1.43 -15.19 0.60
C ILE A 214 -0.21 -14.94 -0.29
N ARG A 215 -0.41 -14.63 -1.57
CA ARG A 215 0.69 -14.34 -2.50
C ARG A 215 0.82 -12.84 -2.73
N ILE A 216 2.00 -12.28 -2.43
CA ILE A 216 2.36 -10.88 -2.66
C ILE A 216 3.53 -10.87 -3.64
N HIS A 217 3.29 -10.57 -4.91
CA HIS A 217 4.33 -10.75 -5.92
C HIS A 217 4.31 -9.78 -7.08
N ASP A 218 5.49 -9.60 -7.68
CA ASP A 218 5.67 -8.76 -8.87
C ASP A 218 5.16 -7.32 -8.71
N ASN A 219 5.06 -6.81 -7.49
CA ASN A 219 4.75 -5.41 -7.23
C ASN A 219 6.01 -4.56 -7.35
N TYR A 220 5.85 -3.33 -7.84
CA TYR A 220 6.87 -2.30 -7.76
C TYR A 220 6.45 -1.27 -6.72
N ILE A 221 7.29 -1.08 -5.72
CA ILE A 221 7.08 -0.13 -4.63
C ILE A 221 8.26 0.84 -4.62
N TYR A 222 7.97 2.13 -4.73
CA TYR A 222 8.94 3.20 -4.59
C TYR A 222 8.51 4.15 -3.49
N GLY A 223 9.35 4.35 -2.48
CA GLY A 223 9.14 5.34 -1.45
C GLY A 223 8.17 4.92 -0.34
N ALA A 224 8.56 5.27 0.88
CA ALA A 224 7.73 5.28 2.07
C ALA A 224 8.38 6.27 3.02
N TYR A 225 7.81 7.47 3.14
CA TYR A 225 8.45 8.60 3.82
C TYR A 225 7.54 9.13 4.93
N SER A 226 8.16 9.61 6.01
CA SER A 226 7.42 10.31 7.06
C SER A 226 6.77 11.59 6.53
N ALA A 227 5.82 12.15 7.28
CA ALA A 227 5.21 13.44 6.96
C ALA A 227 6.23 14.60 6.91
N ASN A 228 7.40 14.43 7.55
CA ASN A 228 8.49 15.39 7.54
C ASN A 228 9.84 14.65 7.39
N PRO A 229 10.18 14.22 6.17
CA PRO A 229 11.26 13.26 5.94
C PRO A 229 12.64 13.76 6.38
N LEU A 230 12.87 15.08 6.35
CA LEU A 230 14.13 15.69 6.77
C LEU A 230 14.27 15.87 8.30
N LYS A 231 13.17 15.81 9.06
CA LYS A 231 13.18 16.11 10.51
C LYS A 231 12.79 14.92 11.37
N ALA A 232 11.96 14.00 10.87
CA ALA A 232 11.56 12.81 11.61
C ALA A 232 12.77 11.90 11.86
N LYS A 233 12.77 11.25 13.03
CA LYS A 233 13.83 10.31 13.44
C LYS A 233 13.27 8.96 13.93
N ASP A 234 11.96 8.80 13.89
CA ASP A 234 11.18 7.73 14.52
C ASP A 234 10.15 7.13 13.55
N TYR A 235 10.34 7.32 12.25
CA TYR A 235 9.44 6.77 11.25
C TYR A 235 9.61 5.25 11.12
N SER A 236 8.50 4.52 11.28
CA SER A 236 8.45 3.05 11.28
C SER A 236 8.04 2.43 9.94
N GLY A 237 7.49 3.22 9.02
CA GLY A 237 6.89 2.73 7.79
C GLY A 237 7.88 2.26 6.72
N GLY A 238 7.50 1.28 5.90
CA GLY A 238 8.35 0.73 4.84
C GLY A 238 7.62 0.17 3.62
N GLY A 239 8.22 -0.85 3.02
CA GLY A 239 7.66 -1.54 1.86
C GLY A 239 6.56 -2.53 2.27
N ILE A 240 6.96 -3.74 2.65
CA ILE A 240 6.03 -4.84 2.94
C ILE A 240 6.24 -5.33 4.37
N LEU A 241 5.19 -5.27 5.20
CA LEU A 241 5.20 -5.70 6.59
C LEU A 241 4.32 -6.94 6.80
N LEU A 242 4.92 -7.95 7.42
CA LEU A 242 4.30 -9.24 7.67
C LEU A 242 4.24 -9.58 9.16
N GLY A 243 3.12 -10.18 9.56
CA GLY A 243 2.98 -10.86 10.84
C GLY A 243 3.02 -9.96 12.08
N ASP A 244 2.84 -8.65 11.89
CA ASP A 244 2.62 -7.72 13.00
C ASP A 244 1.28 -8.00 13.71
N GLY A 245 1.18 -7.52 14.94
CA GLY A 245 0.18 -7.96 15.92
C GLY A 245 0.69 -9.09 16.82
N ARG A 246 0.13 -9.18 18.04
CA ARG A 246 0.55 -10.16 19.05
C ARG A 246 -0.57 -11.18 19.25
N LYS A 247 -0.30 -12.43 18.88
CA LYS A 247 -1.18 -13.58 19.14
C LYS A 247 -0.44 -14.67 19.89
N ASP A 248 -1.15 -15.38 20.75
CA ASP A 248 -0.64 -16.44 21.62
C ASP A 248 -1.06 -17.86 21.19
N SER A 249 -1.88 -17.97 20.14
CA SER A 249 -2.33 -19.21 19.51
C SER A 249 -2.07 -19.21 18.00
N MET A 250 -1.62 -20.36 17.49
CA MET A 250 -1.48 -20.65 16.05
C MET A 250 -2.82 -20.57 15.30
N ASP A 251 -3.95 -20.64 16.02
CA ASP A 251 -5.25 -20.57 15.37
C ASP A 251 -5.57 -19.20 14.78
N ILE A 252 -5.04 -18.15 15.41
CA ILE A 252 -5.37 -16.76 15.11
C ILE A 252 -4.14 -15.94 14.74
N ALA A 253 -2.94 -16.52 14.82
CA ALA A 253 -1.70 -15.88 14.41
C ALA A 253 -1.67 -15.65 12.89
N GLY A 254 -1.09 -14.52 12.50
CA GLY A 254 -0.78 -14.25 11.09
C GLY A 254 0.25 -15.23 10.56
N GLY A 255 0.15 -15.60 9.28
CA GLY A 255 1.05 -16.59 8.70
C GLY A 255 0.66 -17.06 7.31
N TYR A 256 1.39 -18.03 6.76
CA TYR A 256 1.14 -18.53 5.39
C TYR A 256 1.04 -17.37 4.38
N VAL A 257 2.10 -16.57 4.32
CA VAL A 257 2.26 -15.47 3.36
C VAL A 257 3.52 -15.71 2.56
N GLU A 258 3.42 -15.64 1.24
CA GLU A 258 4.57 -15.67 0.33
C GLU A 258 4.76 -14.30 -0.31
N VAL A 259 5.96 -13.74 -0.15
CA VAL A 259 6.38 -12.46 -0.72
C VAL A 259 7.52 -12.71 -1.69
N PHE A 260 7.29 -12.54 -2.99
CA PHE A 260 8.30 -12.90 -3.98
C PHE A 260 8.30 -12.06 -5.25
N ASN A 261 9.47 -11.96 -5.90
CA ASN A 261 9.65 -11.22 -7.14
C ASN A 261 9.21 -9.74 -7.08
N ASN A 262 9.11 -9.14 -5.89
CA ASN A 262 8.79 -7.71 -5.77
C ASN A 262 10.07 -6.87 -5.93
N GLN A 263 9.89 -5.66 -6.45
CA GLN A 263 10.87 -4.58 -6.37
C GLN A 263 10.43 -3.60 -5.28
N VAL A 264 11.25 -3.43 -4.25
CA VAL A 264 11.02 -2.42 -3.21
C VAL A 264 12.20 -1.47 -3.18
N ILE A 265 11.92 -0.23 -3.58
CA ILE A 265 12.90 0.78 -3.93
C ILE A 265 12.74 1.98 -2.99
N ASN A 266 13.84 2.39 -2.37
CA ASN A 266 13.99 3.64 -1.65
C ASN A 266 12.87 3.95 -0.62
N THR A 267 12.42 2.93 0.11
CA THR A 267 11.58 3.13 1.30
C THR A 267 12.47 3.51 2.48
N SER A 268 11.99 4.36 3.41
CA SER A 268 12.85 4.83 4.51
C SER A 268 13.20 3.72 5.51
N ASN A 269 12.26 3.24 6.33
CA ASN A 269 12.63 2.38 7.45
C ASN A 269 13.01 0.96 6.99
N HIS A 270 12.21 0.33 6.13
CA HIS A 270 12.51 -1.03 5.68
C HIS A 270 12.00 -1.37 4.30
N GLY A 271 12.66 -2.31 3.63
CA GLY A 271 12.17 -2.93 2.40
C GLY A 271 11.09 -3.98 2.68
N VAL A 272 11.46 -5.09 3.33
CA VAL A 272 10.52 -6.14 3.77
C VAL A 272 10.77 -6.53 5.23
N GLY A 273 9.71 -6.63 6.03
CA GLY A 273 9.78 -7.00 7.43
C GLY A 273 8.94 -8.22 7.75
N ILE A 274 9.52 -9.18 8.47
CA ILE A 274 8.78 -10.17 9.26
C ILE A 274 8.84 -9.72 10.72
N ALA A 275 7.73 -9.15 11.21
CA ALA A 275 7.60 -8.62 12.56
C ALA A 275 7.00 -9.63 13.56
N GLY A 276 6.43 -10.71 13.06
CA GLY A 276 5.80 -11.77 13.85
C GLY A 276 5.25 -12.86 12.93
N GLY A 277 4.39 -13.73 13.47
CA GLY A 277 3.70 -14.76 12.70
C GLY A 277 4.57 -15.96 12.29
N HIS A 278 3.99 -16.85 11.49
CA HIS A 278 4.58 -18.17 11.19
C HIS A 278 4.41 -18.60 9.73
N HIS A 279 5.25 -19.52 9.27
CA HIS A 279 5.13 -20.11 7.92
C HIS A 279 5.11 -19.06 6.80
N GLN A 280 5.85 -17.96 6.98
CA GLN A 280 5.97 -16.93 5.97
C GLN A 280 7.20 -17.19 5.12
N ARG A 281 7.16 -16.83 3.84
CA ARG A 281 8.27 -17.04 2.92
C ARG A 281 8.54 -15.77 2.13
N VAL A 282 9.74 -15.22 2.26
CA VAL A 282 10.18 -14.01 1.56
C VAL A 282 11.35 -14.37 0.67
N TYR A 283 11.16 -14.36 -0.65
CA TYR A 283 12.18 -14.86 -1.57
C TYR A 283 12.20 -14.21 -2.93
N SER A 284 13.36 -14.20 -3.59
CA SER A 284 13.53 -13.65 -4.94
C SER A 284 13.08 -12.19 -5.08
N ASN A 285 13.04 -11.42 -3.99
CA ASN A 285 12.76 -9.99 -4.04
C ASN A 285 14.04 -9.20 -4.31
N ARG A 286 13.88 -8.02 -4.91
CA ARG A 286 14.95 -7.06 -5.20
C ARG A 286 14.69 -5.82 -4.35
N LEU A 287 15.54 -5.60 -3.36
CA LEU A 287 15.36 -4.57 -2.33
C LEU A 287 16.53 -3.58 -2.41
N VAL A 288 16.26 -2.36 -2.86
CA VAL A 288 17.31 -1.38 -3.15
C VAL A 288 16.98 -0.06 -2.50
N SER A 289 17.95 0.57 -1.86
CA SER A 289 17.84 1.95 -1.40
C SER A 289 19.21 2.62 -1.45
N THR A 290 19.25 3.82 -2.01
CA THR A 290 20.39 4.74 -1.95
C THR A 290 20.63 5.31 -0.55
N GLY A 291 19.66 5.18 0.37
CA GLY A 291 19.68 5.85 1.67
C GLY A 291 19.55 7.38 1.57
N LEU A 292 19.16 7.88 0.40
CA LEU A 292 19.01 9.29 0.09
C LEU A 292 17.56 9.58 -0.29
N LEU A 293 17.05 10.72 0.17
CA LEU A 293 15.84 11.30 -0.38
C LEU A 293 16.10 11.79 -1.81
N PRO A 294 15.07 11.82 -2.68
CA PRO A 294 15.11 12.55 -3.94
C PRO A 294 15.74 13.95 -3.77
N GLY A 295 16.80 14.23 -4.54
CA GLY A 295 17.63 15.41 -4.38
C GLY A 295 18.96 15.19 -3.65
N GLY A 296 19.26 13.96 -3.23
CA GLY A 296 20.59 13.54 -2.76
C GLY A 296 20.87 13.79 -1.28
N VAL A 297 19.87 14.19 -0.49
CA VAL A 297 20.01 14.39 0.95
C VAL A 297 19.88 13.07 1.68
N VAL A 298 20.74 12.79 2.66
CA VAL A 298 20.65 11.59 3.50
C VAL A 298 19.27 11.49 4.13
N ASP A 299 18.61 10.35 3.96
CA ASP A 299 17.36 10.05 4.64
C ASP A 299 17.65 9.64 6.10
N PRO A 300 17.28 10.46 7.10
CA PRO A 300 17.53 10.14 8.50
C PRO A 300 16.72 8.93 9.00
N ASN A 301 15.70 8.51 8.26
CA ASN A 301 14.86 7.38 8.58
C ASN A 301 15.26 6.09 7.81
N ALA A 302 16.31 6.15 6.98
CA ALA A 302 16.87 4.97 6.32
C ALA A 302 17.32 3.95 7.36
N ASN A 303 16.82 2.71 7.31
CA ASN A 303 17.20 1.69 8.29
C ASN A 303 17.62 0.32 7.73
N VAL A 304 16.76 -0.57 7.21
CA VAL A 304 17.20 -1.94 6.84
C VAL A 304 16.53 -2.49 5.58
N GLY A 305 17.25 -3.21 4.74
CA GLY A 305 16.65 -3.82 3.55
C GLY A 305 15.60 -4.87 3.89
N LEU A 306 15.99 -5.84 4.72
CA LEU A 306 15.09 -6.88 5.19
C LEU A 306 15.35 -7.21 6.65
N TYR A 307 14.29 -7.35 7.45
CA TYR A 307 14.41 -7.85 8.81
C TYR A 307 13.53 -9.05 9.15
N VAL A 308 14.01 -9.87 10.08
CA VAL A 308 13.26 -10.95 10.75
C VAL A 308 13.38 -10.76 12.25
N TRP A 309 12.33 -10.20 12.84
CA TRP A 309 12.32 -9.82 14.24
C TRP A 309 10.94 -10.08 14.84
N ASN A 310 10.87 -10.93 15.86
CA ASN A 310 9.65 -11.12 16.64
C ASN A 310 9.44 -9.90 17.56
N ILE A 311 8.89 -8.81 17.01
CA ILE A 311 8.80 -7.51 17.68
C ILE A 311 7.96 -7.56 18.96
N ASN A 312 7.01 -8.49 19.03
CA ASN A 312 6.09 -8.65 20.15
C ASN A 312 6.60 -9.61 21.25
N GLY A 313 7.86 -10.06 21.16
CA GLY A 313 8.65 -10.46 22.32
C GLY A 313 8.23 -11.75 23.03
N ALA A 314 7.64 -12.73 22.35
CA ALA A 314 7.43 -14.07 22.92
C ALA A 314 8.73 -14.89 22.99
N GLY A 315 9.85 -14.29 23.43
CA GLY A 315 11.17 -14.93 23.55
C GLY A 315 11.65 -15.67 22.30
N ASN A 316 12.75 -16.41 22.46
CA ASN A 316 13.28 -17.33 21.45
C ASN A 316 12.44 -18.61 21.28
N ASN A 317 11.35 -18.75 22.05
CA ASN A 317 10.46 -19.92 22.12
C ASN A 317 8.99 -19.53 21.92
N SER A 318 8.74 -18.65 20.96
CA SER A 318 7.38 -18.23 20.63
C SER A 318 6.60 -19.36 19.97
N ARG A 319 5.44 -19.70 20.51
CA ARG A 319 4.51 -20.68 19.89
C ARG A 319 3.89 -20.19 18.59
N THR A 320 4.03 -18.90 18.27
CA THR A 320 3.42 -18.24 17.11
C THR A 320 4.44 -17.57 16.19
N PHE A 321 5.73 -17.74 16.45
CA PHE A 321 6.83 -17.25 15.61
C PHE A 321 7.78 -18.39 15.23
N LEU A 322 7.46 -19.06 14.13
CA LEU A 322 8.16 -20.28 13.71
C LEU A 322 8.00 -20.54 12.21
N ASN A 323 8.90 -21.34 11.65
CA ASN A 323 8.89 -21.76 10.24
C ASN A 323 8.86 -20.60 9.23
N ASN A 324 9.40 -19.44 9.56
CA ASN A 324 9.57 -18.34 8.63
C ASN A 324 10.85 -18.52 7.80
N VAL A 325 10.77 -18.26 6.51
CA VAL A 325 11.86 -18.49 5.56
C VAL A 325 12.15 -17.22 4.79
N VAL A 326 13.42 -16.82 4.77
CA VAL A 326 13.94 -15.69 3.99
C VAL A 326 15.13 -16.17 3.17
N GLU A 327 14.97 -16.24 1.86
CA GLU A 327 16.00 -16.79 0.98
C GLU A 327 16.04 -16.12 -0.39
N LYS A 328 17.21 -16.10 -1.04
CA LYS A 328 17.35 -15.73 -2.46
C LYS A 328 16.89 -14.31 -2.79
N ASN A 329 16.83 -13.42 -1.80
CA ASN A 329 16.61 -12.00 -2.04
C ASN A 329 17.93 -11.34 -2.42
N VAL A 330 17.89 -10.34 -3.30
CA VAL A 330 19.05 -9.52 -3.66
C VAL A 330 18.85 -8.13 -3.05
N ILE A 331 19.77 -7.71 -2.18
CA ILE A 331 19.56 -6.57 -1.29
C ILE A 331 20.74 -5.59 -1.36
N GLY A 332 20.45 -4.33 -1.66
CA GLY A 332 21.41 -3.24 -1.57
C GLY A 332 20.80 -2.08 -0.79
N TRP A 333 20.97 -2.09 0.54
CA TRP A 333 20.42 -1.08 1.43
C TRP A 333 21.49 -0.16 1.99
N LYS A 334 21.77 0.91 1.26
CA LYS A 334 22.82 1.86 1.58
C LYS A 334 22.42 2.76 2.76
N ARG A 335 23.36 3.01 3.66
CA ARG A 335 23.23 3.94 4.79
C ARG A 335 24.50 4.77 4.95
N PHE A 336 24.37 5.82 5.74
CA PHE A 336 25.43 6.74 6.09
C PHE A 336 25.59 6.75 7.61
N ASP A 337 26.82 6.66 8.10
CA ASP A 337 27.10 6.89 9.52
C ASP A 337 27.18 8.39 9.83
N SER A 338 27.46 8.74 11.08
CA SER A 338 27.56 10.14 11.53
C SER A 338 28.69 10.93 10.88
N ALA A 339 29.70 10.25 10.29
CA ALA A 339 30.79 10.85 9.54
C ALA A 339 30.50 10.93 8.03
N GLY A 340 29.33 10.48 7.59
CA GLY A 340 28.94 10.43 6.18
C GLY A 340 29.54 9.24 5.40
N LYS A 341 30.17 8.28 6.09
CA LYS A 341 30.70 7.08 5.43
C LYS A 341 29.58 6.11 5.11
N VAL A 342 29.66 5.53 3.91
CA VAL A 342 28.70 4.56 3.41
C VAL A 342 28.92 3.19 4.05
N TYR A 343 27.82 2.54 4.45
CA TYR A 343 27.75 1.12 4.78
C TYR A 343 26.43 0.51 4.30
N TYR A 344 26.31 -0.82 4.29
CA TYR A 344 25.10 -1.52 3.86
C TYR A 344 24.43 -2.23 5.04
N HIS A 345 23.14 -1.97 5.24
CA HIS A 345 22.32 -2.63 6.25
C HIS A 345 21.27 -3.52 5.56
N ASN A 346 21.76 -4.52 4.84
CA ASN A 346 20.94 -5.38 3.99
C ASN A 346 19.99 -6.27 4.82
N LEU A 347 20.51 -6.90 5.88
CA LEU A 347 19.78 -7.88 6.67
C LEU A 347 19.93 -7.61 8.17
N TRP A 348 18.81 -7.67 8.90
CA TRP A 348 18.79 -7.70 10.36
C TRP A 348 17.84 -8.78 10.85
N ILE A 349 18.39 -9.92 11.30
CA ILE A 349 17.62 -11.16 11.50
C ILE A 349 17.75 -11.73 12.93
N PRO A 350 17.61 -10.91 13.99
CA PRO A 350 17.89 -11.35 15.37
C PRO A 350 16.97 -12.48 15.86
N SER A 351 15.79 -12.65 15.26
CA SER A 351 14.84 -13.72 15.62
C SER A 351 14.84 -14.91 14.66
N CYS A 352 15.73 -14.94 13.67
CA CYS A 352 15.79 -16.04 12.72
C CYS A 352 16.58 -17.23 13.29
N GLN A 353 15.89 -18.03 14.10
CA GLN A 353 16.47 -19.19 14.79
C GLN A 353 16.02 -20.50 14.17
N GLU A 354 16.98 -21.34 13.78
CA GLU A 354 16.73 -22.67 13.22
C GLU A 354 16.00 -23.60 14.19
N THR A 355 16.18 -23.40 15.51
CA THR A 355 15.47 -24.15 16.56
C THR A 355 13.95 -23.97 16.52
N GLN A 356 13.47 -22.86 15.93
CA GLN A 356 12.05 -22.58 15.67
C GLN A 356 11.68 -22.87 14.21
N GLY A 357 12.54 -23.57 13.46
CA GLY A 357 12.38 -23.84 12.03
C GLY A 357 12.50 -22.60 11.13
N ASN A 358 12.95 -21.46 11.67
CA ASN A 358 13.17 -20.27 10.84
C ASN A 358 14.48 -20.42 10.05
N ILE A 359 14.46 -20.04 8.78
CA ILE A 359 15.61 -20.18 7.87
C ILE A 359 15.87 -18.83 7.20
N CYS A 360 17.07 -18.27 7.38
CA CYS A 360 17.49 -17.02 6.71
C CYS A 360 18.85 -17.23 6.04
N LYS A 361 18.85 -17.68 4.79
CA LYS A 361 20.07 -18.09 4.07
C LYS A 361 19.99 -17.72 2.59
N ASP A 362 21.09 -17.85 1.86
CA ASP A 362 21.14 -17.66 0.40
C ASP A 362 20.61 -16.30 -0.06
N ASN A 363 20.67 -15.26 0.79
CA ASN A 363 20.36 -13.89 0.41
C ASN A 363 21.65 -13.21 -0.03
N GLU A 364 21.59 -12.49 -1.14
CA GLU A 364 22.74 -11.90 -1.79
C GLU A 364 22.75 -10.39 -1.60
N SER A 365 23.95 -9.82 -1.46
CA SER A 365 24.10 -8.38 -1.54
C SER A 365 23.98 -7.93 -3.00
N TRP A 366 23.54 -6.70 -3.23
CA TRP A 366 23.56 -6.11 -4.56
C TRP A 366 24.98 -6.18 -5.15
N PRO A 367 25.15 -6.59 -6.42
CA PRO A 367 26.47 -6.90 -6.96
C PRO A 367 27.35 -5.66 -7.18
N VAL A 368 26.75 -4.48 -7.21
CA VAL A 368 27.42 -3.19 -7.43
C VAL A 368 27.02 -2.18 -6.34
N PRO A 369 27.80 -1.12 -6.12
CA PRO A 369 27.36 -0.02 -5.27
C PRO A 369 26.00 0.53 -5.72
N VAL A 370 25.11 0.78 -4.77
CA VAL A 370 23.77 1.33 -5.06
C VAL A 370 23.85 2.85 -5.21
N ASP A 371 23.33 3.32 -6.34
CA ASP A 371 23.15 4.72 -6.71
C ASP A 371 21.78 4.92 -7.40
N ASP A 372 21.52 6.15 -7.86
CA ASP A 372 20.26 6.51 -8.49
C ASP A 372 20.03 5.80 -9.85
N ASP A 373 21.11 5.37 -10.53
CA ASP A 373 20.98 4.58 -11.76
C ASP A 373 20.42 3.20 -11.46
N VAL A 374 20.89 2.53 -10.39
CA VAL A 374 20.33 1.25 -9.95
C VAL A 374 18.83 1.37 -9.63
N GLU A 375 18.40 2.41 -8.93
CA GLU A 375 16.96 2.61 -8.62
C GLU A 375 16.12 2.81 -9.90
N ARG A 376 16.66 3.52 -10.91
CA ARG A 376 16.00 3.71 -12.22
C ARG A 376 15.96 2.41 -13.03
N GLU A 377 17.05 1.66 -13.05
CA GLU A 377 17.17 0.38 -13.75
C GLU A 377 16.18 -0.65 -13.21
N GLU A 378 15.93 -0.67 -11.90
CA GLU A 378 14.93 -1.56 -11.31
C GLU A 378 13.51 -1.25 -11.77
N PHE A 379 13.18 0.02 -12.00
CA PHE A 379 11.90 0.39 -12.60
C PHE A 379 11.81 -0.09 -14.05
N ALA A 380 12.86 0.12 -14.85
CA ALA A 380 12.91 -0.35 -16.22
C ALA A 380 12.82 -1.88 -16.29
N TYR A 381 13.51 -2.59 -15.40
CA TYR A 381 13.45 -4.04 -15.28
C TYR A 381 12.03 -4.52 -14.92
N TRP A 382 11.34 -3.85 -13.99
CA TRP A 382 9.94 -4.18 -13.69
C TRP A 382 9.00 -3.90 -14.87
N GLN A 383 9.20 -2.80 -15.60
CA GLN A 383 8.47 -2.53 -16.82
C GLN A 383 8.70 -3.61 -17.89
N ASN A 384 9.89 -4.21 -17.95
CA ASN A 384 10.15 -5.35 -18.85
C ASN A 384 9.34 -6.57 -18.41
N LYS A 385 9.32 -6.90 -17.11
CA LYS A 385 8.46 -7.98 -16.58
C LYS A 385 7.00 -7.81 -16.94
N LEU A 386 6.48 -6.58 -16.87
CA LEU A 386 5.11 -6.27 -17.30
C LEU A 386 4.89 -6.59 -18.78
N ARG A 387 5.81 -6.17 -19.67
CA ARG A 387 5.71 -6.44 -21.11
C ARG A 387 5.76 -7.94 -21.40
N ASP A 388 6.69 -8.66 -20.78
CA ASP A 388 6.85 -10.11 -20.97
C ASP A 388 5.61 -10.88 -20.49
N ALA A 389 5.04 -10.46 -19.35
CA ALA A 389 3.82 -11.04 -18.80
C ALA A 389 2.52 -10.51 -19.47
N ARG A 390 2.62 -9.57 -20.41
CA ARG A 390 1.48 -8.88 -21.05
C ARG A 390 0.53 -8.22 -20.04
N VAL A 391 1.09 -7.66 -18.98
CA VAL A 391 0.36 -7.00 -17.90
C VAL A 391 0.30 -5.50 -18.15
N VAL A 392 -0.92 -4.93 -18.09
CA VAL A 392 -1.15 -3.48 -18.09
C VAL A 392 -1.54 -3.06 -16.66
N VAL A 393 -0.86 -2.04 -16.15
CA VAL A 393 -1.08 -1.49 -14.80
C VAL A 393 -1.86 -0.17 -14.87
N GLY A 394 -2.74 0.02 -13.90
CA GLY A 394 -3.65 1.16 -13.85
C GLY A 394 -4.86 1.00 -14.76
N VAL A 395 -5.57 2.11 -14.95
CA VAL A 395 -6.76 2.17 -15.82
C VAL A 395 -6.37 1.82 -17.26
N ARG A 396 -7.08 0.86 -17.85
CA ARG A 396 -6.93 0.54 -19.27
C ARG A 396 -7.62 1.64 -20.08
N ARG A 397 -6.84 2.40 -20.85
CA ARG A 397 -7.42 3.28 -21.87
C ARG A 397 -8.18 2.40 -22.87
N ALA A 398 -9.42 2.75 -23.18
CA ALA A 398 -10.11 2.15 -24.32
C ALA A 398 -9.22 2.38 -25.56
N PRO A 399 -9.17 1.43 -26.52
CA PRO A 399 -8.54 1.69 -27.80
C PRO A 399 -9.27 2.88 -28.44
N GLY A 400 -8.67 4.06 -28.34
CA GLY A 400 -9.10 5.22 -29.09
C GLY A 400 -8.89 4.90 -30.56
N THR A 401 -9.92 5.16 -31.35
CA THR A 401 -9.85 5.23 -32.82
C THR A 401 -8.52 5.86 -33.22
N ALA A 402 -7.71 5.08 -33.93
CA ALA A 402 -6.49 5.58 -34.53
C ALA A 402 -6.84 6.84 -35.33
N ASN A 403 -6.34 7.99 -34.89
CA ASN A 403 -6.13 9.08 -35.82
C ASN A 403 -5.09 8.56 -36.81
N SER A 404 -5.58 8.12 -37.97
CA SER A 404 -4.74 7.90 -39.14
C SER A 404 -4.15 9.26 -39.55
N PRO A 405 -2.93 9.26 -40.11
CA PRO A 405 -2.11 10.46 -40.32
C PRO A 405 -2.78 11.56 -41.14
#